data_AF-A0A951TRT1-F1
#
_entry.id   AF-A0A951TRT1-F1
#
_cell.length_a   1.000
_cell.length_b   1.000
_cell.length_c   1.000
_cell.angle_alpha   90.00
_cell.angle_beta   90.00
_cell.angle_gamma   90.00
#
_symmetry.space_group_name_H-M   'P 1'
#
loop_
_entity.id
_entity.type
_entity.pdbx_description
1 polymer ?
#
loop_
_entity_poly.entity_id
_entity_poly.type
_entity_poly.pdbx_seq_one_letter_code
_entity_poly.pdbx_strand_id
1 'polypeptide(L)'
;MCTVSDRDDSYNGWANRETWAVALYINNDQGWQESVHEELRDASMLQTDEMTASKAGEIVRDNVEEMLELAPRDVAADIGSLWRVDWHRLGEVFLADVEEIDQ
;
A
#
# COMPACT_ATOMS: atom_id res chain seq x y z
N MET A 1 -4.27 15.23 -36.79
CA MET A 1 -3.38 15.01 -35.63
C MET A 1 -4.29 14.74 -34.45
N CYS A 2 -4.53 13.47 -34.11
CA CYS A 2 -5.29 13.14 -32.90
C CYS A 2 -4.32 13.25 -31.72
N THR A 3 -4.53 14.24 -30.86
CA THR A 3 -3.86 14.31 -29.56
C THR A 3 -4.36 13.13 -28.73
N VAL A 4 -3.45 12.20 -28.41
CA VAL A 4 -3.69 11.21 -27.36
C VAL A 4 -3.95 12.04 -26.10
N SER A 5 -5.21 12.04 -25.64
CA SER A 5 -5.51 12.51 -24.29
C SER A 5 -4.86 11.49 -23.38
N ASP A 6 -3.71 11.85 -22.79
CA ASP A 6 -3.20 11.17 -21.60
C ASP A 6 -4.38 11.09 -20.63
N ARG A 7 -4.89 9.88 -20.41
CA ARG A 7 -5.88 9.68 -19.36
C ARG A 7 -5.07 9.77 -18.08
N ASP A 8 -5.28 10.84 -17.35
CA ASP A 8 -4.80 10.97 -15.98
C ASP A 8 -5.41 9.81 -15.20
N ASP A 9 -4.58 8.80 -14.90
CA ASP A 9 -4.99 7.61 -14.19
C ASP A 9 -5.19 7.90 -12.70
N SER A 10 -4.84 9.11 -12.21
CA SER A 10 -4.97 9.46 -10.81
C SER A 10 -6.41 9.36 -10.31
N TYR A 11 -6.54 8.95 -9.04
CA TYR A 11 -7.84 8.68 -8.44
C TYR A 11 -7.83 9.08 -6.98
N ASN A 12 -8.70 10.03 -6.60
CA ASN A 12 -8.80 10.54 -5.23
C ASN A 12 -7.45 10.96 -4.61
N GLY A 13 -6.55 11.55 -5.40
CA GLY A 13 -5.21 11.96 -4.95
C GLY A 13 -4.15 10.85 -4.94
N TRP A 14 -4.50 9.63 -5.36
CA TRP A 14 -3.56 8.52 -5.55
C TRP A 14 -3.18 8.35 -7.01
N ALA A 15 -2.08 7.64 -7.27
CA ALA A 15 -1.56 7.36 -8.60
C ALA A 15 -2.59 6.65 -9.51
N ASN A 16 -3.46 5.81 -8.92
CA ASN A 16 -4.59 5.18 -9.59
C ASN A 16 -5.62 4.62 -8.61
N ARG A 17 -6.74 4.11 -9.16
CA ARG A 17 -7.85 3.51 -8.39
C ARG A 17 -7.38 2.31 -7.56
N GLU A 18 -6.57 1.42 -8.13
CA GLU A 18 -6.10 0.21 -7.44
C GLU A 18 -5.25 0.57 -6.21
N THR A 19 -4.36 1.56 -6.34
CA THR A 19 -3.55 2.09 -5.24
C THR A 19 -4.42 2.69 -4.14
N TRP A 20 -5.41 3.51 -4.52
CA TRP A 20 -6.38 4.05 -3.57
C TRP A 20 -7.18 2.95 -2.87
N ALA A 21 -7.60 1.91 -3.60
CA ALA A 21 -8.40 0.83 -3.04
C ALA A 21 -7.61 0.04 -1.98
N VAL A 22 -6.34 -0.28 -2.26
CA VAL A 22 -5.47 -0.94 -1.26
C VAL A 22 -5.33 -0.07 -0.01
N ALA A 23 -5.00 1.21 -0.17
CA ALA A 23 -4.88 2.14 0.96
C ALA A 23 -6.19 2.25 1.76
N LEU A 24 -7.34 2.24 1.08
CA LEU A 24 -8.66 2.28 1.71
C LEU A 24 -8.93 1.03 2.56
N TYR A 25 -8.63 -0.16 2.06
CA TYR A 25 -8.88 -1.40 2.81
C TYR A 25 -7.97 -1.51 4.03
N ILE A 26 -6.68 -1.23 3.88
CA ILE A 26 -5.74 -1.24 5.00
C ILE A 26 -6.20 -0.26 6.08
N ASN A 27 -6.54 0.99 5.72
CA ASN A 27 -6.90 2.00 6.71
C ASN A 27 -8.28 1.79 7.35
N ASN A 28 -9.19 1.07 6.71
CA ASN A 28 -10.53 0.82 7.26
C ASN A 28 -10.61 -0.45 8.11
N ASP A 29 -9.70 -1.42 7.90
CA ASP A 29 -9.63 -2.63 8.69
C ASP A 29 -8.50 -2.51 9.72
N GLN A 30 -8.87 -2.40 10.99
CA GLN A 30 -7.90 -2.24 12.08
C GLN A 30 -6.89 -3.39 12.11
N GLY A 31 -7.29 -4.63 11.82
CA GLY A 31 -6.39 -5.77 11.85
C GLY A 31 -5.36 -5.70 10.72
N TRP A 32 -5.77 -5.26 9.53
CA TRP A 32 -4.84 -5.08 8.41
C TRP A 32 -3.88 -3.92 8.66
N GLN A 33 -4.38 -2.80 9.19
CA GLN A 33 -3.55 -1.66 9.54
C GLN A 33 -2.49 -2.03 10.59
N GLU A 34 -2.91 -2.69 11.67
CA GLU A 34 -2.00 -3.13 12.73
C GLU A 34 -0.95 -4.11 12.19
N SER A 35 -1.35 -5.06 11.34
CA SER A 35 -0.42 -6.01 10.72
C SER A 35 0.64 -5.33 9.85
N VAL A 36 0.23 -4.39 8.98
CA VAL A 36 1.16 -3.64 8.13
C VAL A 36 2.10 -2.78 8.97
N HIS A 37 1.59 -2.08 9.98
CA HIS A 37 2.41 -1.23 10.84
C HIS A 37 3.39 -2.04 11.69
N GLU A 38 2.98 -3.20 12.21
CA GLU A 38 3.85 -4.10 12.97
C GLU A 38 5.00 -4.60 12.09
N GLU A 39 4.71 -5.09 10.88
CA GLU A 39 5.75 -5.55 9.97
C GLU A 39 6.73 -4.45 9.55
N LEU A 40 6.22 -3.25 9.26
CA LEU A 40 7.06 -2.10 8.93
C LEU A 40 7.97 -1.70 10.10
N ARG A 41 7.43 -1.69 11.33
CA ARG A 41 8.20 -1.38 12.54
C ARG A 41 9.26 -2.44 12.83
N ASP A 42 8.90 -3.73 12.74
CA ASP A 42 9.87 -4.81 12.94
C ASP A 42 10.99 -4.75 11.90
N ALA A 43 10.64 -4.52 10.63
CA ALA A 43 11.61 -4.41 9.56
C ALA A 43 12.49 -3.14 9.67
N SER A 44 11.99 -2.05 10.26
CA SER A 44 12.80 -0.85 10.51
C SER A 44 13.78 -1.07 11.67
N MET A 45 13.38 -1.77 12.73
CA MET A 45 14.23 -2.10 13.88
C MET A 45 15.35 -3.10 13.54
N LEU A 46 15.12 -4.00 12.59
CA LEU A 46 16.09 -5.02 12.19
C LEU A 46 17.12 -4.52 11.17
N GLN A 47 16.86 -3.40 10.50
CA GLN A 47 17.77 -2.86 9.50
C GLN A 47 18.84 -1.96 10.10
N THR A 48 20.05 -2.05 9.55
CA THR A 48 21.17 -1.17 9.93
C THR A 48 21.11 0.18 9.22
N ASP A 49 20.42 0.23 8.08
CA ASP A 49 20.23 1.43 7.26
C ASP A 49 18.77 1.88 7.33
N GLU A 50 18.53 3.15 7.02
CA GLU A 50 17.19 3.75 6.98
C GLU A 50 16.25 2.98 6.04
N MET A 51 15.02 2.76 6.49
CA MET A 51 13.99 2.12 5.69
C MET A 51 13.64 3.02 4.50
N THR A 52 13.63 2.45 3.30
CA THR A 52 13.25 3.18 2.09
C THR A 52 11.80 2.91 1.72
N ALA A 53 11.14 3.87 1.07
CA ALA A 53 9.79 3.69 0.54
C ALA A 53 9.63 2.47 -0.38
N SER A 54 10.63 2.13 -1.20
CA SER A 54 10.60 0.92 -2.03
C SER A 54 10.48 -0.35 -1.19
N LYS A 55 11.31 -0.49 -0.15
CA LYS A 55 11.29 -1.65 0.75
C LYS A 55 10.01 -1.71 1.58
N ALA A 56 9.57 -0.56 2.10
CA ALA A 56 8.28 -0.47 2.78
C ALA A 56 7.13 -0.89 1.86
N GLY A 57 7.18 -0.48 0.59
CA GLY A 57 6.19 -0.89 -0.41
C GLY A 57 6.18 -2.39 -0.70
N GLU A 58 7.34 -3.05 -0.69
CA GLU A 58 7.43 -4.51 -0.79
C GLU A 58 6.79 -5.20 0.42
N ILE A 59 7.05 -4.71 1.64
CA ILE A 59 6.42 -5.23 2.87
C ILE A 59 4.89 -5.08 2.80
N VAL A 60 4.40 -3.89 2.46
CA VAL A 60 2.95 -3.64 2.29
C VAL A 60 2.36 -4.58 1.23
N ARG A 61 3.08 -4.83 0.13
CA ARG A 61 2.64 -5.75 -0.91
C ARG A 61 2.53 -7.17 -0.40
N ASP A 62 3.58 -7.69 0.23
CA ASP A 62 3.63 -9.07 0.72
C ASP A 62 2.51 -9.30 1.74
N ASN A 63 2.32 -8.37 2.69
CA ASN A 63 1.23 -8.42 3.65
C ASN A 63 -0.16 -8.42 2.98
N VAL A 64 -0.39 -7.55 1.98
CA VAL A 64 -1.66 -7.51 1.24
C VAL A 64 -1.88 -8.80 0.46
N GLU A 65 -0.86 -9.35 -0.18
CA GLU A 65 -0.96 -10.63 -0.90
C GLU A 65 -1.37 -11.75 0.07
N GLU A 66 -0.76 -11.84 1.25
CA GLU A 66 -1.12 -12.81 2.29
C GLU A 66 -2.54 -12.62 2.82
N MET A 67 -2.94 -11.37 3.14
CA MET A 67 -4.28 -11.07 3.63
C MET A 67 -5.36 -11.41 2.60
N LEU A 68 -5.09 -11.20 1.30
CA LEU A 68 -6.02 -11.52 0.23
C LEU A 68 -6.24 -13.02 0.02
N GLU A 69 -5.32 -13.89 0.46
CA GLU A 69 -5.53 -15.34 0.44
C GLU A 69 -6.66 -15.78 1.38
N LEU A 70 -6.86 -15.03 2.46
CA LEU A 70 -7.86 -15.29 3.51
C LEU A 70 -9.08 -14.37 3.41
N ALA A 71 -8.97 -13.28 2.65
CA ALA A 71 -10.04 -12.30 2.48
C ALA A 71 -11.24 -12.85 1.68
N PRO A 72 -12.44 -12.32 1.93
CA PRO A 72 -13.57 -12.48 1.03
C PRO A 72 -13.22 -12.07 -0.42
N ARG A 73 -13.71 -12.84 -1.41
CA ARG A 73 -13.37 -12.65 -2.84
C ARG A 73 -13.80 -11.30 -3.42
N ASP A 74 -14.79 -10.66 -2.82
CA ASP A 74 -15.24 -9.32 -3.16
C ASP A 74 -14.17 -8.26 -2.88
N VAL A 75 -13.33 -8.42 -1.84
CA VAL A 75 -12.22 -7.49 -1.58
C VAL A 75 -11.21 -7.49 -2.72
N ALA A 76 -10.78 -8.66 -3.18
CA ALA A 76 -9.85 -8.79 -4.31
C ALA A 76 -10.48 -8.24 -5.61
N ALA A 77 -11.77 -8.49 -5.83
CA ALA A 77 -12.49 -7.96 -6.98
C ALA A 77 -12.62 -6.42 -6.93
N ASP A 78 -12.83 -5.86 -5.74
CA ASP A 78 -12.93 -4.42 -5.52
C ASP A 78 -11.57 -3.73 -5.66
N ILE A 79 -10.47 -4.33 -5.18
CA ILE A 79 -9.12 -3.80 -5.44
C ILE A 79 -8.81 -3.85 -6.93
N GLY A 80 -9.05 -4.99 -7.58
CA GLY A 80 -8.76 -5.18 -9.00
C GLY A 80 -7.35 -5.73 -9.23
N SER A 81 -6.55 -5.05 -10.06
CA SER A 81 -5.24 -5.58 -10.47
C SER A 81 -4.10 -5.11 -9.57
N LEU A 82 -3.54 -6.04 -8.79
CA LEU A 82 -2.34 -5.77 -7.97
C LEU A 82 -1.12 -5.30 -8.79
N TRP A 83 -1.07 -5.63 -10.09
CA TRP A 83 -0.02 -5.17 -11.01
C TRP A 83 -0.07 -3.67 -11.31
N ARG A 84 -1.22 -3.02 -11.09
CA ARG A 84 -1.38 -1.58 -11.28
C ARG A 84 -1.11 -0.78 -10.01
N VAL A 85 -1.02 -1.43 -8.86
CA VAL A 85 -0.81 -0.76 -7.58
C VAL A 85 0.59 -0.14 -7.55
N ASP A 86 0.63 1.13 -7.18
CA ASP A 86 1.88 1.84 -6.90
C ASP A 86 2.35 1.53 -5.48
N TRP A 87 3.05 0.40 -5.34
CA TRP A 87 3.57 -0.08 -4.06
C TRP A 87 4.57 0.88 -3.44
N HIS A 88 5.36 1.61 -4.25
CA HIS A 88 6.28 2.62 -3.74
C HIS A 88 5.51 3.73 -3.03
N ARG A 89 4.44 4.23 -3.64
CA ARG A 89 3.60 5.28 -3.05
C ARG A 89 2.92 4.82 -1.76
N LEU A 90 2.48 3.57 -1.68
CA LEU A 90 1.95 3.02 -0.42
C LEU A 90 3.05 2.93 0.65
N GLY A 91 4.24 2.46 0.27
CA GLY A 91 5.40 2.41 1.16
C GLY A 91 5.76 3.78 1.74
N GLU A 92 5.77 4.84 0.92
CA GLU A 92 5.99 6.21 1.41
C GLU A 92 4.98 6.62 2.50
N VAL A 93 3.70 6.35 2.27
CA VAL A 93 2.62 6.80 3.17
C VAL A 93 2.64 6.01 4.47
N PHE A 94 2.63 4.67 4.41
CA PHE A 94 2.57 3.85 5.62
C PHE A 94 3.86 3.89 6.44
N LEU A 95 5.02 4.09 5.80
CA LEU A 95 6.26 4.31 6.53
C LEU A 95 6.21 5.64 7.32
N ALA A 96 5.72 6.72 6.70
CA ALA A 96 5.55 7.99 7.37
C ALA A 96 4.56 7.88 8.56
N ASP A 97 3.47 7.13 8.41
CA ASP A 97 2.51 6.89 9.50
C ASP A 97 3.18 6.20 10.69
N VAL A 98 4.03 5.18 10.46
CA VAL A 98 4.77 4.49 11.53
C VAL A 98 5.78 5.43 12.20
N GLU A 99 6.50 6.24 11.42
CA GLU A 99 7.44 7.25 11.95
C GLU A 99 6.74 8.34 12.77
N GLU A 100 5.49 8.70 12.45
CA GLU A 100 4.69 9.63 13.24
C GLU A 100 4.18 9.02 14.55
N ILE A 101 3.87 7.71 14.56
CA ILE A 101 3.41 7.00 15.77
C ILE A 101 4.52 6.83 16.80
N ASP A 102 5.77 6.65 16.35
CA ASP A 102 6.93 6.40 17.23
C ASP A 102 7.59 7.68 17.80
N GLN A 103 7.07 8.87 17.47
CA GLN A 103 7.49 10.19 17.99
C GLN A 103 6.73 10.62 19.25
#